data_AF-A0A948C9H4-F1
#
_entry.id   AF-A0A948C9H4-F1
#
_cell.length_a   1.000
_cell.length_b   1.000
_cell.length_c   1.000
_cell.angle_alpha   90.00
_cell.angle_beta   90.00
_cell.angle_gamma   90.00
#
_symmetry.space_group_name_H-M   'P 1'
#
loop_
_entity.id
_entity.type
_entity.pdbx_description
1 polymer ?
#
loop_
_entity_poly.entity_id
_entity_poly.type
_entity_poly.pdbx_seq_one_letter_code
_entity_poly.pdbx_strand_id
1 'polypeptide(L)' 'MDEEFKKEDSEEVDEEILELMENHGLDQDEAEHVKEIMDTEGLDEEEAVELKDDL' A
#
# COMPACT_ATOMS: atom_id res chain seq x y z
N MET A 1 -28.07 -4.59 8.11
CA MET A 1 -27.48 -5.07 6.85
C MET A 1 -26.18 -4.33 6.81
N ASP A 2 -25.21 -4.90 7.53
CA ASP A 2 -23.84 -4.45 7.51
C ASP A 2 -23.29 -4.69 6.10
N GLU A 3 -22.36 -3.83 5.71
CA GLU A 3 -21.49 -3.93 4.53
C GLU A 3 -22.16 -3.74 3.16
N GLU A 4 -22.31 -2.47 2.78
CA GLU A 4 -21.83 -2.06 1.46
C GLU A 4 -20.60 -1.18 1.67
N PHE A 5 -19.46 -1.80 2.00
CA PHE A 5 -18.16 -1.16 1.78
C PHE A 5 -17.96 -1.14 0.28
N LYS A 6 -18.40 -0.03 -0.29
CA LYS A 6 -18.40 0.27 -1.71
C LYS A 6 -16.93 0.26 -2.14
N LYS A 7 -16.49 -0.87 -2.71
CA LYS A 7 -15.31 -0.99 -3.58
C LYS A 7 -15.49 0.06 -4.67
N GLU A 8 -14.96 1.25 -4.44
CA GLU A 8 -14.59 2.16 -5.50
C GLU A 8 -13.16 1.77 -5.88
N ASP A 9 -13.03 0.63 -6.57
CA ASP A 9 -11.92 0.37 -7.51
C ASP A 9 -12.07 1.40 -8.65
N SER A 10 -11.84 2.68 -8.33
CA SER A 10 -11.64 3.74 -9.33
C SER A 10 -10.24 3.50 -9.91
N GLU A 11 -10.07 3.70 -11.21
CA GLU A 11 -8.79 3.64 -11.94
C GLU A 11 -7.81 4.78 -11.51
N GLU A 12 -7.84 5.14 -10.24
CA GLU A 12 -6.97 6.10 -9.57
C GLU A 12 -5.98 5.29 -8.75
N VAL A 13 -4.68 5.55 -8.96
CA VAL A 13 -3.62 4.95 -8.14
C VAL A 13 -3.98 5.19 -6.69
N ASP A 14 -3.98 4.11 -5.91
CA ASP A 14 -4.42 4.11 -4.52
C ASP A 14 -3.71 5.23 -3.75
N GLU A 15 -4.45 6.03 -2.97
CA GLU A 15 -3.89 7.20 -2.29
C GLU A 15 -2.72 6.80 -1.38
N GLU A 16 -2.82 5.62 -0.75
CA GLU A 16 -1.75 5.03 0.05
C GLU A 16 -0.49 4.71 -0.79
N ILE A 17 -0.63 4.23 -2.03
CA ILE A 17 0.51 3.99 -2.93
C ILE A 17 1.18 5.30 -3.28
N LEU A 18 0.41 6.36 -3.58
CA LEU A 18 0.96 7.68 -3.86
C LEU A 18 1.71 8.26 -2.65
N GLU A 19 1.15 8.12 -1.44
CA GLU A 19 1.82 8.55 -0.21
C GLU A 19 3.13 7.78 0.02
N LEU A 20 3.14 6.47 -0.21
CA LEU A 20 4.36 5.64 -0.13
C LEU A 20 5.43 6.09 -1.14
N MET A 21 5.04 6.42 -2.37
CA MET A 21 5.95 6.96 -3.38
C MET A 21 6.54 8.31 -2.95
N GLU A 22 5.72 9.23 -2.42
CA GLU A 22 6.18 10.56 -2.01
C GLU A 22 6.99 10.56 -0.70
N ASN A 23 6.58 9.78 0.30
CA ASN A 23 7.24 9.73 1.62
C ASN A 23 8.56 8.94 1.58
N HIS A 24 8.56 7.79 0.91
CA HIS A 24 9.71 6.87 0.88
C HIS A 24 10.52 6.95 -0.41
N GLY A 25 10.07 7.72 -1.40
CA GLY A 25 10.74 7.84 -2.69
C GLY A 25 10.67 6.55 -3.50
N LEU A 26 9.60 5.77 -3.32
CA LEU A 26 9.39 4.49 -3.97
C LEU A 26 8.84 4.64 -5.37
N ASP A 27 9.21 3.71 -6.24
CA ASP A 27 8.53 3.55 -7.52
C ASP A 27 7.12 2.95 -7.32
N GLN A 28 6.27 3.04 -8.34
CA GLN A 28 4.88 2.55 -8.26
C GLN A 28 4.84 1.06 -7.89
N ASP A 29 5.67 0.22 -8.53
CA ASP A 29 5.75 -1.21 -8.23
C ASP A 29 6.19 -1.47 -6.77
N GLU A 30 7.10 -0.66 -6.23
CA GLU A 30 7.58 -0.80 -4.85
C GLU A 30 6.50 -0.39 -3.84
N ALA A 31 5.84 0.74 -4.08
CA ALA A 31 4.76 1.22 -3.22
C ALA A 31 3.56 0.26 -3.23
N GLU A 32 3.24 -0.34 -4.38
CA GLU A 32 2.20 -1.37 -4.51
C GLU A 32 2.58 -2.64 -3.73
N HIS A 33 3.86 -3.02 -3.74
CA HIS A 33 4.38 -4.13 -2.94
C HIS A 33 4.34 -3.84 -1.43
N VAL A 34 4.70 -2.63 -1.01
CA VAL A 34 4.61 -2.21 0.41
C VAL A 34 3.17 -2.26 0.88
N LYS A 35 2.24 -1.72 0.09
CA LYS A 35 0.82 -1.78 0.41
C LYS A 35 0.32 -3.23 0.53
N GLU A 36 0.74 -4.12 -0.36
CA GLU A 36 0.42 -5.54 -0.27
C GLU A 36 0.95 -6.17 1.03
N ILE A 37 2.17 -5.83 1.45
CA ILE A 37 2.74 -6.29 2.73
C ILE A 37 1.94 -5.73 3.91
N MET A 38 1.60 -4.44 3.90
CA MET A 38 0.80 -3.80 4.96
C MET A 38 -0.55 -4.50 5.13
N ASP A 39 -1.26 -4.76 4.03
CA ASP A 39 -2.55 -5.47 4.06
C ASP A 39 -2.43 -6.95 4.45
N THR A 40 -1.39 -7.63 3.96
CA THR A 40 -1.22 -9.08 4.16
C THR A 40 -0.73 -9.43 5.56
N GLU A 41 0.31 -8.72 6.03
CA GLU A 41 0.95 -8.97 7.32
C GLU A 41 0.34 -8.10 8.44
N GLY A 42 -0.46 -7.08 8.09
CA GLY A 42 -1.04 -6.14 9.03
C GLY A 42 0.02 -5.22 9.65
N LEU A 43 1.02 -4.83 8.86
CA LEU A 43 2.16 -4.04 9.29
C LEU A 43 1.96 -2.55 9.01
N ASP A 44 2.64 -1.74 9.78
CA ASP A 44 2.71 -0.30 9.55
C ASP A 44 3.63 0.01 8.36
N GLU A 45 3.48 1.22 7.79
CA GLU A 45 4.25 1.73 6.65
C GLU A 45 5.76 1.52 6.81
N GLU A 46 6.34 1.90 7.96
CA GLU A 46 7.78 1.77 8.19
C GLU A 46 8.24 0.29 8.20
N GLU A 47 7.48 -0.62 8.81
CA GLU A 47 7.82 -2.04 8.86
C GLU A 47 7.67 -2.72 7.49
N ALA A 48 6.64 -2.35 6.73
CA ALA A 48 6.41 -2.90 5.39
C ALA A 48 7.47 -2.43 4.38
N VAL A 49 7.93 -1.18 4.49
CA VAL A 49 9.04 -0.65 3.69
C VAL A 49 10.35 -1.39 3.97
N GLU A 50 10.64 -1.73 5.23
CA GLU A 50 11.83 -2.53 5.56
C GLU A 50 11.74 -3.96 5.00
N LEU A 51 10.55 -4.56 5.01
CA LEU A 51 10.36 -5.93 4.50
C LEU A 51 10.44 -6.03 2.98
N LYS A 52 10.08 -5.00 2.22
CA LYS A 52 10.18 -5.02 0.74
C LYS A 52 11.63 -5.18 0.27
N ASP A 53 12.60 -4.66 1.04
CA ASP A 53 14.03 -4.67 0.68
C ASP A 53 14.72 -6.00 1.08
N ASP A 54 14.09 -6.78 1.96
CA ASP A 54 14.58 -8.09 2.42
C ASP A 54 14.08 -9.26 1.53
N LEU A 55 13.10 -9.03 0.65
CA LEU A 55 12.48 -10.05 -0.22
C LEU A 55 13.08 -10.10 -1.64
#